data_AF-A0A972MCV7-F1
#
_entry.id   AF-A0A972MCV7-F1
#
_cell.length_a   1.000
_cell.length_b   1.000
_cell.length_c   1.000
_cell.angle_alpha   90.00
_cell.angle_beta   90.00
_cell.angle_gamma   90.00
#
_symmetry.space_group_name_H-M   'P 1'
#
loop_
_entity.id
_entity.type
_entity.pdbx_description
1 polymer ?
#
loop_
_entity_poly.entity_id
_entity_poly.type
_entity_poly.pdbx_seq_one_letter_code
_entity_poly.pdbx_strand_id
1 'polypeptide(L)' 'VPYNELHDKGFLSIGCSPCTRAIKEGEDIRAGRWWWESKDKKECGLHVEQTEGLKINIEKIKS' A
#
# COMPACT_ATOMS: atom_id res chain seq x y z
N VAL A 1 -2.91 9.58 -23.32
CA VAL A 1 -1.81 9.04 -22.47
C VAL A 1 -1.94 7.52 -22.50
N PRO A 2 -0.85 6.76 -22.73
CA PRO A 2 -0.89 5.30 -22.65
C PRO A 2 -1.13 4.85 -21.20
N TYR A 3 -1.99 3.85 -21.00
CA TYR A 3 -2.30 3.27 -19.69
C TYR A 3 -2.28 1.74 -19.76
N ASN A 4 -2.29 1.07 -18.61
CA ASN A 4 -2.21 -0.39 -18.53
C ASN A 4 -3.57 -1.05 -18.83
N GLU A 5 -3.63 -1.95 -19.81
CA GLU A 5 -4.83 -2.72 -20.21
C GLU A 5 -5.45 -3.53 -19.05
N LEU A 6 -4.68 -3.83 -18.00
CA LEU A 6 -5.21 -4.51 -16.80
C LEU A 6 -6.25 -3.66 -16.05
N HIS A 7 -6.25 -2.34 -16.22
CA HIS A 7 -7.29 -1.48 -15.66
C HIS A 7 -8.67 -1.84 -16.22
N ASP A 8 -8.75 -2.22 -17.51
CA ASP A 8 -10.01 -2.63 -18.15
C ASP A 8 -10.51 -3.99 -17.64
N LYS A 9 -9.62 -4.79 -17.05
CA LYS A 9 -9.93 -6.08 -16.43
C LYS A 9 -10.24 -5.97 -14.94
N GLY A 10 -10.42 -4.75 -14.42
CA GLY A 10 -10.77 -4.49 -13.01
C GLY A 10 -9.57 -4.41 -12.06
N PHE A 11 -8.34 -4.37 -12.55
CA PHE A 11 -7.14 -4.17 -11.72
C PHE A 11 -6.88 -2.68 -11.53
N LEU A 12 -7.60 -2.04 -10.61
CA LEU A 12 -7.46 -0.59 -10.37
C LEU A 12 -6.19 -0.20 -9.59
N SER A 13 -5.59 -1.14 -8.83
CA SER A 13 -4.36 -0.92 -8.06
C SER A 13 -3.34 -2.03 -8.31
N ILE A 14 -2.46 -1.81 -9.29
CA ILE A 14 -1.54 -2.84 -9.81
C ILE A 14 -0.22 -2.87 -9.00
N GLY A 15 0.20 -4.06 -8.59
CA GLY A 15 1.50 -4.33 -7.95
C GLY A 15 2.12 -5.62 -8.48
N CYS A 16 2.76 -6.41 -7.61
CA CYS A 16 3.29 -7.73 -7.99
C CYS A 16 2.17 -8.72 -8.32
N SER A 17 2.42 -9.63 -9.27
CA SER A 17 1.45 -10.64 -9.72
C SER A 17 0.77 -11.44 -8.59
N PRO A 18 1.45 -11.94 -7.54
CA PRO A 18 0.78 -12.72 -6.49
C PRO A 18 -0.02 -11.85 -5.51
N CYS A 19 0.22 -10.53 -5.49
CA CYS A 19 -0.27 -9.61 -4.48
C CYS A 19 -1.35 -8.65 -4.99
N THR A 20 -1.86 -8.90 -6.20
CA THR A 20 -2.80 -8.02 -6.89
C THR A 20 -3.97 -8.84 -7.42
N ARG A 21 -5.20 -8.47 -7.07
CA ARG A 21 -6.43 -9.03 -7.66
C ARG A 21 -7.29 -7.95 -8.29
N ALA A 22 -8.16 -8.34 -9.21
CA ALA A 22 -9.25 -7.48 -9.67
C ALA A 22 -10.25 -7.20 -8.53
N ILE A 23 -10.86 -6.02 -8.56
CA ILE A 23 -11.90 -5.62 -7.63
C ILE A 23 -13.29 -5.69 -8.28
N LYS A 24 -14.33 -5.82 -7.46
CA LYS A 24 -15.72 -5.74 -7.88
C LYS A 24 -16.22 -4.29 -7.86
N GLU A 25 -17.32 -4.05 -8.56
CA GLU A 25 -18.01 -2.75 -8.50
C GLU A 25 -18.40 -2.41 -7.05
N GLY A 26 -18.04 -1.19 -6.61
CA GLY A 26 -18.28 -0.71 -5.25
C GLY A 26 -17.20 -1.07 -4.22
N GLU A 27 -16.21 -1.90 -4.56
CA GLU A 27 -15.04 -2.11 -3.70
C GLU A 27 -14.08 -0.90 -3.79
N ASP A 28 -13.30 -0.68 -2.73
CA ASP A 28 -12.24 0.32 -2.71
C ASP A 28 -11.19 0.04 -3.81
N ILE A 29 -10.65 1.09 -4.44
CA ILE A 29 -9.69 0.95 -5.53
C ILE A 29 -8.43 0.16 -5.14
N ARG A 30 -8.07 0.15 -3.85
CA ARG A 30 -6.94 -0.60 -3.29
C ARG A 30 -7.35 -1.93 -2.66
N ALA A 31 -8.63 -2.30 -2.65
CA ALA A 31 -9.10 -3.58 -2.12
C ALA A 31 -8.50 -4.80 -2.84
N GLY A 32 -7.96 -4.59 -4.04
CA GLY A 32 -7.21 -5.59 -4.79
C GLY A 32 -5.83 -5.93 -4.19
N ARG A 33 -5.33 -5.14 -3.25
CA ARG A 33 -4.08 -5.37 -2.50
C ARG A 33 -4.38 -5.48 -1.02
N TRP A 34 -3.62 -6.31 -0.30
CA TRP A 34 -3.82 -6.58 1.14
C TRP A 34 -5.20 -7.19 1.47
N TRP A 35 -5.82 -7.90 0.51
CA TRP A 35 -7.12 -8.53 0.69
C TRP A 35 -7.13 -9.68 1.72
N TRP A 36 -5.95 -10.20 2.07
CA TRP A 36 -5.72 -11.21 3.10
C TRP A 36 -5.21 -10.63 4.43
N GLU A 37 -4.92 -9.33 4.50
CA GLU A 37 -4.26 -8.70 5.64
C GLU A 37 -5.28 -8.01 6.56
N SER A 38 -5.00 -7.94 7.87
CA SER A 38 -5.82 -7.17 8.82
C SER A 38 -5.89 -5.70 8.41
N LYS A 39 -7.04 -5.04 8.65
CA LYS A 39 -7.33 -3.66 8.21
C LYS A 39 -6.27 -2.62 8.62
N ASP A 40 -5.48 -2.91 9.65
CA ASP A 40 -4.45 -2.04 10.21
C ASP A 40 -3.14 -2.03 9.41
N LYS A 41 -2.95 -2.96 8.47
CA LYS A 41 -1.72 -3.08 7.66
C LYS A 41 -2.01 -2.94 6.17
N LYS A 42 -2.38 -1.72 5.76
CA LYS A 42 -2.69 -1.38 4.37
C LYS A 42 -1.59 -0.57 3.68
N GLU A 43 -0.36 -0.60 4.18
CA GLU A 43 0.73 0.14 3.57
C GLU A 43 1.95 -0.76 3.37
N CYS A 44 2.56 -0.64 2.20
CA CYS A 44 3.79 -1.37 1.91
C CYS A 44 4.97 -0.70 2.61
N GLY A 45 6.07 -1.43 2.81
CA GLY A 45 7.29 -0.90 3.45
C GLY A 45 7.96 0.30 2.74
N LEU A 46 7.42 0.79 1.63
CA LEU A 46 7.81 2.06 1.00
C LEU A 46 7.15 3.28 1.65
N HIS A 47 6.04 3.08 2.37
CA HIS A 47 5.31 4.13 3.08
C HIS A 47 5.57 3.99 4.57
N VAL A 48 6.79 4.29 4.97
CA VAL A 48 7.11 4.49 6.39
C VAL A 48 6.77 5.93 6.75
N GLU A 49 5.93 6.14 7.76
CA GLU A 49 5.84 7.46 8.38
C GLU A 49 7.25 7.81 8.90
N GLN A 50 7.72 9.02 8.62
CA GLN A 50 9.06 9.49 9.00
C GLN A 50 9.24 9.65 10.53
N THR A 51 8.37 9.05 11.34
CA THR A 51 8.36 9.12 12.81
C THR A 51 9.39 8.20 13.46
N GLU A 52 9.91 7.18 12.79
CA GLU A 52 10.96 6.31 13.34
C GLU A 52 12.37 6.93 13.26
N GLY A 53 12.63 7.83 12.30
CA GLY A 53 13.94 8.48 12.14
C GLY A 53 14.22 9.57 13.18
N LEU A 54 13.18 10.20 13.75
CA LEU A 54 13.35 11.32 14.67
C LEU A 54 13.46 10.89 16.15
N LYS A 55 12.87 9.74 16.53
CA LYS A 55 12.90 9.28 17.94
C LYS A 55 14.29 8.89 18.42
N ILE A 56 15.15 8.41 17.51
CA ILE A 56 16.49 7.93 17.83
C ILE A 56 17.42 9.08 18.26
N ASN A 57 17.17 10.31 17.79
CA ASN A 57 18.07 11.45 18.07
C ASN A 57 17.70 12.26 19.32
N ILE A 58 16.48 12.19 19.85
CA ILE A 58 16.10 13.04 20.99
C ILE A 58 16.60 12.45 22.32
N GLU A 59 16.66 11.12 22.45
CA GLU A 59 17.19 10.46 23.65
C GLU A 59 18.72 10.59 23.78
N LYS A 60 19.44 10.75 22.66
CA LYS A 60 20.90 10.91 22.64
C LYS A 60 21.38 12.34 22.94
N ILE A 61 20.53 13.35 22.77
CA ILE A 61 20.85 14.77 23.01
C ILE A 61 20.65 15.17 24.48
N LYS A 62 19.95 14.35 25.27
CA LYS A 62 19.69 14.58 26.69
C LYS A 62 20.69 13.88 27.64
N SER A 63 21.77 13.31 27.12
CA SER A 63 22.88 12.76 27.92
C SER A 63 24.06 13.71 27.99
#